data_AF-A0ABD7LI07-F1
#
_entry.id   AF-A0ABD7LI07-F1
#
_cell.length_a   1.000
_cell.length_b   1.000
_cell.length_c   1.000
_cell.angle_alpha   90.00
_cell.angle_beta   90.00
_cell.angle_gamma   90.00
#
_symmetry.space_group_name_H-M   'P 1'
#
loop_
_entity.id
_entity.type
_entity.pdbx_description
1 polymer ?
#
loop_
_entity_poly.entity_id
_entity_poly.type
_entity_poly.pdbx_seq_one_letter_code
_entity_poly.pdbx_strand_id
1 'polypeptide(L)' 'MATLSMQAVVGRKTIHVVLMGDIATVNIFVTDNDDGSHQSQIMKVRQYLNAGMTNESVARHVLNVVVAAIERRNQHWAH' A
#
# COMPACT_ATOMS: atom_id res chain seq x y z
N MET A 1 17.18 7.35 8.95
CA MET A 1 16.94 6.30 7.93
C MET A 1 15.90 5.32 8.47
N ALA A 2 14.64 5.71 8.57
CA ALA A 2 13.58 4.78 8.96
C ALA A 2 12.72 4.49 7.74
N THR A 3 13.12 3.48 6.99
CA THR A 3 12.24 2.87 5.99
C THR A 3 11.32 1.93 6.75
N LEU A 4 10.01 2.14 6.65
CA LEU A 4 9.02 1.26 7.26
C LEU A 4 8.35 0.44 6.17
N SER A 5 8.36 -0.88 6.32
CA SER A 5 7.62 -1.79 5.45
C SER A 5 6.43 -2.39 6.18
N MET A 6 5.33 -2.57 5.46
CA MET A 6 4.14 -3.29 5.89
C MET A 6 3.58 -4.11 4.74
N GLN A 7 2.94 -5.24 5.04
CA GLN A 7 2.33 -6.08 4.00
C GLN A 7 0.99 -6.65 4.45
N ALA A 8 0.14 -6.95 3.47
CA ALA A 8 -1.11 -7.68 3.64
C ALA A 8 -1.35 -8.61 2.46
N VAL A 9 -2.10 -9.69 2.69
CA VAL A 9 -2.52 -10.62 1.64
C VAL A 9 -4.04 -10.52 1.50
N VAL A 10 -4.52 -10.31 0.26
CA VAL A 10 -5.94 -10.18 -0.07
C VAL A 10 -6.26 -11.15 -1.20
N GLY A 11 -6.91 -12.26 -0.85
CA GLY A 11 -7.15 -13.37 -1.77
C GLY A 11 -5.82 -13.90 -2.34
N ARG A 12 -5.64 -13.76 -3.65
CA ARG A 12 -4.42 -14.18 -4.38
C ARG A 12 -3.36 -13.09 -4.53
N LYS A 13 -3.62 -11.87 -4.04
CA LYS A 13 -2.72 -10.73 -4.20
C LYS A 13 -1.98 -10.44 -2.91
N THR A 14 -0.67 -10.27 -3.00
CA THR A 14 0.19 -9.78 -1.93
C THR A 14 0.43 -8.28 -2.12
N ILE A 15 0.14 -7.48 -1.11
CA ILE A 15 0.32 -6.03 -1.11
C ILE A 15 1.47 -5.70 -0.17
N HIS A 16 2.48 -5.00 -0.68
CA HIS A 16 3.62 -4.53 0.08
C HIS A 16 3.69 -3.01 0.00
N VAL A 17 3.76 -2.36 1.16
CA VAL A 17 3.88 -0.91 1.31
C VAL A 17 5.23 -0.59 1.94
N VAL A 18 6.03 0.21 1.26
CA VAL A 18 7.34 0.67 1.72
C VAL A 18 7.31 2.19 1.84
N LEU A 19 7.35 2.70 3.06
CA LEU A 19 7.40 4.11 3.38
C LEU A 19 8.86 4.56 3.58
N MET A 20 9.27 5.54 2.77
CA MET A 20 10.51 6.30 2.91
C MET A 20 10.17 7.64 3.60
N GLY A 21 10.23 7.66 4.93
CA GLY A 21 9.77 8.79 5.74
C GLY A 21 10.61 10.06 5.57
N ASP A 22 11.87 9.95 5.16
CA ASP A 22 12.80 11.05 4.89
C ASP A 22 12.37 11.88 3.67
N ILE A 23 11.95 11.21 2.59
CA ILE A 23 11.47 11.87 1.37
C ILE A 23 9.95 11.96 1.32
N ALA A 24 9.26 11.50 2.36
CA ALA A 24 7.80 11.47 2.47
C ALA A 24 7.13 10.77 1.27
N THR A 25 7.65 9.60 0.90
CA THR A 25 7.21 8.82 -0.26
C THR A 25 6.84 7.41 0.16
N VAL A 26 5.76 6.88 -0.40
CA VAL A 26 5.36 5.48 -0.25
C VAL A 26 5.42 4.79 -1.60
N ASN A 27 6.07 3.63 -1.63
CA ASN A 27 6.05 2.69 -2.74
C ASN A 27 5.11 1.54 -2.39
N ILE A 28 4.14 1.29 -3.26
CA ILE A 28 3.16 0.22 -3.15
C ILE A 28 3.50 -0.81 -4.22
N PHE A 29 3.63 -2.06 -3.83
CA PHE A 29 3.80 -3.19 -4.72
C PHE A 29 2.63 -4.14 -4.54
N VAL A 30 2.00 -4.54 -5.63
CA VAL A 30 0.94 -5.54 -5.65
C VAL A 30 1.41 -6.68 -6.54
N THR A 31 1.55 -7.86 -5.96
CA THR A 31 1.92 -9.09 -6.67
C THR A 31 0.71 -10.01 -6.72
N ASP A 32 0.33 -10.45 -7.92
CA ASP A 32 -0.57 -11.59 -8.08
C ASP A 32 0.22 -12.88 -7.97
N ASN A 33 -0.12 -13.72 -6.99
CA ASN A 33 0.67 -14.90 -6.67
C ASN A 33 0.48 -16.04 -7.70
N ASP A 34 -0.56 -16.01 -8.54
CA ASP A 34 -0.84 -17.06 -9.54
C ASP A 34 -0.26 -16.70 -10.91
N ASP A 35 -0.51 -15.47 -11.37
CA ASP A 35 -0.12 -15.02 -12.72
C ASP A 35 1.29 -14.40 -12.73
N GLY A 36 1.86 -14.16 -11.55
CA GLY A 36 3.14 -13.45 -11.42
C GLY A 36 3.08 -12.00 -11.89
N SER A 37 1.88 -11.42 -12.05
CA SER A 37 1.73 -10.02 -12.43
C SER A 37 2.13 -9.10 -11.27
N HIS A 38 2.90 -8.07 -11.57
CA HIS A 38 3.41 -7.10 -10.61
C HIS A 38 2.96 -5.70 -11.00
N GLN A 39 2.29 -5.01 -10.09
CA GLN A 39 1.96 -3.60 -10.24
C GLN A 39 2.67 -2.81 -9.14
N SER A 40 3.34 -1.73 -9.54
CA SER A 40 3.95 -0.79 -8.60
C SER A 40 3.34 0.60 -8.75
N GLN A 41 3.19 1.30 -7.62
CA GLN A 41 2.74 2.68 -7.60
C GLN A 41 3.51 3.46 -6.54
N ILE A 42 3.90 4.68 -6.88
CA ILE A 42 4.60 5.60 -5.99
C ILE A 42 3.68 6.77 -5.68
N MET A 43 3.60 7.17 -4.41
CA MET A 43 2.84 8.34 -4.01
C MET A 43 3.55 9.17 -2.94
N LYS A 44 3.31 10.48 -2.94
CA LYS A 44 3.78 11.39 -1.90
C LYS A 44 2.81 11.36 -0.72
N VAL A 45 3.35 11.26 0.48
CA VAL A 45 2.58 11.19 1.74
C VAL A 45 2.87 12.35 2.69
N ARG A 46 3.57 13.39 2.21
CA ARG A 46 3.93 14.56 3.02
C ARG A 46 2.73 15.22 3.70
N GLN A 47 1.56 15.21 3.07
CA GLN A 47 0.33 15.73 3.67
C GLN A 47 -0.10 14.98 4.95
N TYR A 48 0.09 13.66 5.00
CA TYR A 48 -0.26 12.86 6.18
C TYR A 48 0.74 13.08 7.32
N LEU A 49 2.04 13.19 6.98
CA LEU A 49 3.08 13.51 7.95
C LEU A 49 2.88 14.93 8.53
N ASN A 50 2.55 15.90 7.69
CA ASN A 50 2.25 17.27 8.13
C ASN A 50 0.98 17.35 9.00
N ALA A 51 0.04 16.42 8.84
CA ALA A 51 -1.12 16.27 9.71
C ALA A 51 -0.80 15.60 11.07
N GLY A 52 0.48 15.32 11.35
CA GLY A 52 0.93 14.72 12.60
C GLY A 52 0.86 13.19 12.63
N MET A 53 0.56 12.52 11.50
CA MET A 53 0.57 11.06 11.47
C MET A 53 2.00 10.53 11.56
N THR A 54 2.20 9.50 12.39
CA THR A 54 3.47 8.77 12.46
C THR A 54 3.69 7.96 11.18
N ASN A 55 4.95 7.65 10.86
CA ASN A 55 5.30 6.77 9.73
C ASN A 55 4.50 5.46 9.75
N GLU A 56 4.33 4.86 10.92
CA GLU A 56 3.52 3.65 11.10
C GLU A 56 2.05 3.86 10.77
N SER A 57 1.46 4.95 11.25
CA SER A 57 0.07 5.30 10.96
C SER A 57 -0.14 5.56 9.47
N VAL A 58 0.81 6.22 8.80
CA VAL A 58 0.78 6.47 7.35
C VAL A 58 0.87 5.16 6.57
N ALA A 59 1.85 4.31 6.84
CA ALA A 59 2.01 3.04 6.13
C ALA A 59 0.77 2.14 6.31
N ARG A 60 0.24 2.05 7.54
CA ARG A 60 -0.99 1.31 7.84
C ARG A 60 -2.20 1.89 7.11
N HIS A 61 -2.34 3.22 7.10
CA HIS A 61 -3.44 3.88 6.39
C HIS A 61 -3.39 3.58 4.89
N VAL A 62 -2.22 3.72 4.26
CA VAL A 62 -2.05 3.42 2.84
C VAL A 62 -2.35 1.95 2.56
N LEU A 63 -1.84 1.02 3.37
CA LEU A 63 -2.12 -0.41 3.23
C LEU A 63 -3.63 -0.70 3.26
N ASN A 64 -4.34 -0.15 4.24
CA ASN A 64 -5.79 -0.34 4.36
C ASN A 64 -6.56 0.21 3.17
N VAL A 65 -6.18 1.39 2.65
CA VAL A 65 -6.81 1.97 1.46
C VAL A 65 -6.60 1.10 0.23
N VAL A 66 -5.38 0.57 0.04
CA VAL A 66 -5.05 -0.31 -1.09
C VAL A 66 -5.78 -1.65 -1.00
N VAL A 67 -5.82 -2.25 0.20
CA VAL A 67 -6.60 -3.46 0.48
C VAL A 67 -8.07 -3.24 0.09
N ALA A 68 -8.70 -2.19 0.61
CA ALA A 68 -10.10 -1.89 0.33
C ALA A 68 -10.37 -1.58 -1.16
N ALA A 69 -9.39 -1.02 -1.88
CA ALA A 69 -9.50 -0.79 -3.32
C ALA A 69 -9.46 -2.11 -4.11
N ILE A 70 -8.57 -3.04 -3.73
CA ILE A 70 -8.46 -4.36 -4.36
C ILE A 70 -9.68 -5.22 -4.06
N GLU A 71 -10.16 -5.23 -2.82
CA GLU A 71 -11.38 -5.95 -2.43
C GLU A 71 -12.59 -5.46 -3.23
N ARG A 72 -12.78 -4.13 -3.33
CA ARG A 72 -13.85 -3.54 -4.15
C ARG A 72 -13.73 -3.86 -5.63
N ARG A 73 -12.50 -3.91 -6.16
CA ARG A 73 -12.27 -4.30 -7.56
C ARG A 73 -12.61 -5.78 -7.77
N ASN A 74 -12.22 -6.67 -6.86
CA ASN A 74 -12.56 -8.09 -6.94
C ASN A 74 -14.08 -8.31 -6.88
N GLN A 75 -14.81 -7.52 -6.10
CA GLN A 75 -16.28 -7.57 -6.03
C GLN A 75 -16.97 -7.10 -7.32
N HIS A 76 -16.39 -6.11 -8.03
CA HIS A 76 -16.97 -5.56 -9.26
C HIS A 76 -16.95 -6.52 -10.47
N TRP A 77 -16.14 -7.57 -10.45
CA TRP A 77 -16.09 -8.59 -11.50
C TRP A 77 -16.89 -9.86 -11.17
N ALA A 78 -17.53 -9.91 -9.99
CA ALA A 78 -18.29 -11.06 -9.52
C ALA A 78 -19.81 -10.94 -9.79
N HIS A 79 -20.24 -9.94 -10.57
CA HIS A 79 -21.65 -9.68 -10.92
C HIS A 79 -21.89 -9.68 -12.42
#